data_AF-A0A3D2XE84-F1
#
_entry.id   AF-A0A3D2XE84-F1
#
_cell.length_a   1.000
_cell.length_b   1.000
_cell.length_c   1.000
_cell.angle_alpha   90.00
_cell.angle_beta   90.00
_cell.angle_gamma   90.00
#
_symmetry.space_group_name_H-M   'P 1'
#
loop_
_entity.id
_entity.type
_entity.pdbx_description
1 polymer ?
#
loop_
_entity_poly.entity_id
_entity_poly.type
_entity_poly.pdbx_seq_one_letter_code
_entity_poly.pdbx_strand_id
1 'polypeptide(L)'
;MIIRQFDFSDAGHFYQLNSHPDVMRYIRPVKNREECDAFLKENIQLYQDGSAIGRYHVAERSTSEFAGTFSVLMMPDRDALHIGYAL
;
A
#
# COMPACT_ATOMS: atom_id res chain seq x y z
N MET A 1 -4.11 12.12 -10.36
CA MET A 1 -3.40 11.32 -9.35
C MET A 1 -1.91 11.35 -9.64
N ILE A 2 -1.10 11.27 -8.59
CA ILE A 2 0.33 10.95 -8.63
C ILE A 2 0.46 9.55 -8.04
N ILE A 3 1.20 8.68 -8.72
CA ILE A 3 1.42 7.30 -8.30
C ILE A 3 2.91 7.10 -8.18
N ARG A 4 3.37 6.55 -7.05
CA ARG A 4 4.78 6.20 -6.84
C ARG A 4 4.93 5.02 -5.89
N GLN A 5 6.12 4.44 -5.90
CA GLN A 5 6.53 3.50 -4.87
C GLN A 5 6.50 4.18 -3.50
N PHE A 6 6.12 3.42 -2.48
CA PHE A 6 6.26 3.83 -1.09
C PHE A 6 7.74 3.95 -0.73
N ASP A 7 8.03 4.85 0.20
CA ASP A 7 9.30 4.89 0.89
C ASP A 7 9.08 5.03 2.42
N PHE A 8 10.15 5.01 3.20
CA PHE A 8 10.06 5.05 4.66
C PHE A 8 9.47 6.36 5.21
N SER A 9 9.51 7.47 4.45
CA SER A 9 8.89 8.73 4.86
C SER A 9 7.35 8.68 4.85
N ASP A 10 6.77 7.69 4.17
CA ASP A 10 5.31 7.50 4.10
C ASP A 10 4.70 6.74 5.27
N ALA A 11 5.49 6.36 6.28
CA ALA A 11 5.01 5.59 7.44
C ALA A 11 3.76 6.21 8.09
N GLY A 12 3.66 7.54 8.11
CA GLY A 12 2.45 8.24 8.59
C GLY A 12 1.20 7.95 7.75
N HIS A 13 1.27 8.12 6.43
CA HIS A 13 0.17 7.81 5.50
C HIS A 13 -0.20 6.33 5.53
N PHE A 14 0.81 5.47 5.60
CA PHE A 14 0.62 4.02 5.63
C PHE A 14 -0.09 3.58 6.91
N TYR A 15 0.30 4.13 8.07
CA TYR A 15 -0.38 3.90 9.34
C TYR A 15 -1.80 4.47 9.33
N GLN A 16 -2.00 5.68 8.82
CA GLN A 16 -3.32 6.33 8.73
C GLN A 16 -4.33 5.44 8.03
N LEU A 17 -3.95 4.80 6.91
CA LEU A 17 -4.84 3.89 6.18
C LEU A 17 -5.02 2.55 6.92
N ASN A 18 -3.92 1.90 7.33
CA ASN A 18 -3.94 0.52 7.83
C ASN A 18 -4.43 0.37 9.28
N SER A 19 -4.55 1.48 9.99
CA SER A 19 -5.20 1.52 11.31
C SER A 19 -6.66 1.96 11.23
N HIS A 20 -7.17 2.38 10.06
CA HIS A 20 -8.53 2.87 9.91
C HIS A 20 -9.55 1.71 9.90
N PRO A 21 -10.43 1.60 10.92
CA PRO A 21 -11.34 0.45 11.06
C PRO A 21 -12.36 0.35 9.92
N ASP A 22 -12.94 1.47 9.47
CA ASP A 22 -13.95 1.45 8.39
C ASP A 22 -13.40 1.05 7.02
N VAL A 23 -12.13 1.34 6.75
CA VAL A 23 -11.44 0.92 5.53
C VAL A 23 -11.03 -0.55 5.66
N MET A 24 -10.38 -0.90 6.78
CA MET A 24 -9.80 -2.23 6.97
C MET A 24 -10.84 -3.33 7.17
N ARG A 25 -12.06 -3.03 7.66
CA ARG A 25 -13.11 -4.05 7.90
C ARG A 25 -13.43 -4.97 6.72
N TYR A 26 -13.16 -4.53 5.48
CA TYR A 26 -13.39 -5.31 4.27
C TYR A 26 -12.12 -5.99 3.73
N ILE A 27 -10.98 -5.76 4.36
CA ILE A 27 -9.66 -6.16 3.85
C ILE A 27 -8.98 -7.11 4.85
N ARG A 28 -8.82 -6.70 6.11
CA ARG A 28 -8.11 -7.43 7.17
C ARG A 28 -8.27 -6.74 8.54
N PRO A 29 -7.84 -7.36 9.66
CA PRO A 29 -7.73 -6.65 10.93
C PRO A 29 -6.84 -5.41 10.83
N VAL A 30 -7.20 -4.34 11.56
CA VAL A 30 -6.38 -3.12 11.68
C VAL A 30 -5.02 -3.45 12.27
N LYS A 31 -4.02 -2.66 11.89
CA LYS A 31 -2.65 -2.77 12.41
C LYS A 31 -2.33 -1.62 13.36
N ASN A 32 -1.56 -1.91 14.41
CA ASN A 32 -0.95 -0.87 15.22
C ASN A 32 0.26 -0.23 14.50
N ARG A 33 0.94 0.71 15.16
CA ARG A 33 2.02 1.47 14.53
C ARG A 33 3.21 0.59 14.16
N GLU A 34 3.66 -0.23 15.11
CA GLU A 34 4.80 -1.13 14.94
C GLU A 34 4.55 -2.15 13.81
N GLU A 35 3.34 -2.70 13.75
CA GLU A 35 2.90 -3.61 12.69
C GLU A 35 2.81 -2.92 11.33
N CYS A 36 2.40 -1.65 11.28
CA CYS A 36 2.38 -0.87 10.04
C CYS A 36 3.79 -0.57 9.55
N ASP A 37 4.71 -0.22 10.44
CA ASP A 37 6.10 0.06 10.09
C ASP A 37 6.80 -1.21 9.56
N ALA A 38 6.55 -2.36 10.20
CA ALA A 38 7.02 -3.66 9.70
C ALA A 38 6.41 -3.99 8.33
N PHE A 39 5.09 -3.80 8.18
CA PHE A 39 4.41 -4.08 6.92
C PHE A 39 4.85 -3.14 5.79
N LEU A 40 5.13 -1.87 6.07
CA LEU A 40 5.68 -0.92 5.09
C LEU A 40 7.05 -1.41 4.60
N LYS A 41 7.92 -1.83 5.51
CA LYS A 41 9.24 -2.38 5.17
C LYS A 41 9.12 -3.58 4.23
N GLU A 42 8.20 -4.50 4.49
CA GLU A 42 7.93 -5.64 3.60
C GLU A 42 7.47 -5.17 2.20
N ASN A 43 6.59 -4.16 2.11
CA ASN A 43 6.12 -3.65 0.82
C ASN A 43 7.24 -2.96 0.02
N ILE A 44 8.14 -2.24 0.69
CA ILE A 44 9.30 -1.60 0.02
C ILE A 44 10.24 -2.66 -0.54
N GLN A 45 10.38 -3.80 0.13
CA GLN A 45 11.21 -4.93 -0.33
C GLN A 45 10.64 -5.65 -1.56
N LEU A 46 9.38 -5.40 -1.94
CA LEU A 46 8.78 -5.99 -3.14
C LEU A 46 9.24 -5.32 -4.44
N TYR A 47 9.74 -4.08 -4.37
CA TYR A 47 10.10 -3.35 -5.58
C TYR A 47 11.37 -3.91 -6.21
N GLN A 48 11.29 -4.16 -7.50
CA GLN A 48 12.40 -4.66 -8.32
C GLN A 48 12.37 -3.91 -9.66
N ASP A 49 13.56 -3.60 -10.20
CA ASP A 49 13.68 -2.94 -11.49
C ASP A 49 13.01 -3.78 -12.59
N GLY A 50 12.16 -3.12 -13.39
CA GLY A 50 11.39 -3.78 -14.45
C GLY A 50 10.16 -4.57 -13.98
N SER A 51 9.84 -4.58 -12.68
CA SER A 51 8.66 -5.24 -12.12
C SER A 51 7.58 -4.24 -11.70
N ALA A 52 6.32 -4.57 -11.96
CA ALA A 52 5.16 -3.84 -11.45
C ALA A 52 4.67 -4.35 -10.09
N ILE A 53 5.34 -5.37 -9.52
CA ILE A 53 4.93 -5.96 -8.25
C ILE A 53 5.22 -5.01 -7.09
N GLY A 54 4.22 -4.82 -6.25
CA GLY A 54 4.32 -4.01 -5.04
C GLY A 54 3.01 -3.33 -4.69
N ARG A 55 3.07 -2.49 -3.67
CA ARG A 55 1.98 -1.59 -3.26
C ARG A 55 2.41 -0.15 -3.51
N TYR A 56 1.53 0.71 -3.97
CA TYR A 56 1.89 2.05 -4.42
C TYR A 56 1.15 3.10 -3.61
N HIS A 57 1.85 4.19 -3.33
CA HIS A 57 1.29 5.41 -2.76
C HIS A 57 0.54 6.16 -3.86
N VAL A 58 -0.69 6.59 -3.55
CA VAL A 58 -1.50 7.41 -4.44
C VAL A 58 -1.77 8.75 -3.78
N ALA A 59 -1.49 9.84 -4.49
CA ALA A 59 -1.82 11.19 -4.06
C ALA A 59 -2.71 11.91 -5.07
N GLU A 60 -3.55 12.82 -4.59
CA GLU A 60 -4.28 13.75 -5.44
C GLU A 60 -3.29 14.71 -6.11
N ARG A 61 -3.46 14.97 -7.42
CA ARG A 61 -2.46 15.76 -8.18
C ARG A 61 -2.48 17.26 -7.80
N SER A 62 -3.64 17.80 -7.45
CA SER A 62 -3.82 19.23 -7.15
C SER A 62 -3.20 19.62 -5.81
N THR A 63 -3.39 18.76 -4.81
CA THR A 63 -3.05 19.04 -3.41
C THR A 63 -1.82 18.28 -2.94
N SER A 64 -1.42 17.23 -3.66
CA SER A 64 -0.42 16.24 -3.22
C SER A 64 -0.83 15.48 -1.95
N GLU A 65 -2.10 15.55 -1.55
CA GLU A 65 -2.62 14.82 -0.39
C GLU A 65 -2.72 13.33 -0.68
N PHE A 66 -2.42 12.52 0.33
CA PHE A 66 -2.53 11.07 0.25
C PHE A 66 -4.00 10.66 0.06
N ALA A 67 -4.27 9.95 -1.02
CA ALA A 67 -5.59 9.52 -1.43
C ALA A 67 -5.81 8.01 -1.23
N GLY A 68 -4.79 7.27 -0.84
CA GLY A 68 -4.87 5.82 -0.57
C GLY A 68 -3.80 5.02 -1.30
N THR A 69 -4.06 3.73 -1.50
CA THR A 69 -3.09 2.79 -2.10
C THR A 69 -3.74 1.82 -3.06
N PHE A 70 -2.93 1.29 -3.98
CA PHE A 70 -3.25 0.04 -4.67
C PHE A 70 -2.04 -0.89 -4.64
N SER A 71 -2.26 -2.19 -4.86
CA SER A 71 -1.21 -3.19 -4.96
C SER A 71 -1.41 -4.03 -6.20
N VAL A 72 -0.29 -4.45 -6.78
CA VAL A 72 -0.18 -5.44 -7.84
C VAL A 72 0.68 -6.56 -7.28
N LEU A 73 0.09 -7.73 -7.07
CA LEU A 73 0.76 -8.88 -6.45
C LEU A 73 0.57 -10.11 -7.33
N MET A 74 1.51 -11.06 -7.30
CA MET A 74 1.32 -12.35 -7.96
C MET A 74 0.32 -13.20 -7.19
N MET A 75 -0.59 -13.85 -7.90
CA MET A 75 -1.44 -14.89 -7.31
C MET A 75 -0.57 -16.12 -6.99
N PRO A 76 -0.72 -16.73 -5.81
CA PRO A 76 0.09 -17.89 -5.43
C PRO A 76 -0.31 -19.17 -6.16
N ASP A 77 -1.54 -19.23 -6.69
CA ASP A 77 -2.16 -20.45 -7.26
C ASP A 77 -2.12 -20.50 -8.79
N ARG A 78 -1.76 -19.39 -9.46
CA ARG A 78 -1.81 -19.28 -10.93
C ARG A 78 -0.90 -18.16 -11.41
N ASP A 79 -0.51 -18.21 -12.68
CA ASP A 79 0.19 -17.12 -13.36
C ASP A 79 -0.79 -15.97 -13.70
N ALA A 80 -1.18 -15.22 -12.67
CA ALA A 80 -2.04 -14.05 -12.79
C ALA A 80 -1.71 -13.02 -11.71
N LEU A 81 -2.09 -11.77 -11.99
CA LEU A 81 -1.96 -10.67 -11.06
C LEU A 81 -3.23 -10.50 -10.21
N HIS A 82 -3.02 -10.31 -8.91
CA HIS A 82 -3.99 -9.78 -7.97
C HIS A 82 -3.84 -8.27 -7.88
N ILE A 83 -4.94 -7.55 -8.11
CA ILE A 83 -5.01 -6.10 -7.91
C ILE A 83 -5.93 -5.82 -6.73
N GLY A 84 -5.44 -5.04 -5.76
CA GLY A 84 -6.23 -4.60 -4.61
C GLY A 84 -6.02 -3.10 -4.35
N TYR A 85 -6.99 -2.43 -3.74
CA TYR A 85 -6.90 -1.01 -3.41
C TYR A 85 -7.62 -0.69 -2.10
N ALA A 86 -7.28 0.46 -1.51
CA ALA A 86 -7.88 0.99 -0.29
C ALA A 86 -7.74 2.51 -0.30
N LEU A 87 -8.82 3.21 0.06
CA LEU A 87 -8.98 4.67 0.03
C LEU A 87 -9.65 5.12 1.34
#